data_AF-A0A945GNM3-F1
#
_entry.id   AF-A0A945GNM3-F1
#
_cell.length_a   1.000
_cell.length_b   1.000
_cell.length_c   1.000
_cell.angle_alpha   90.00
_cell.angle_beta   90.00
_cell.angle_gamma   90.00
#
_symmetry.space_group_name_H-M   'P 1'
#
loop_
_entity.id
_entity.type
_entity.pdbx_description
1 polymer ?
#
loop_
_entity_poly.entity_id
_entity_poly.type
_entity_poly.pdbx_seq_one_letter_code
_entity_poly.pdbx_strand_id
1 'polypeptide(L)'
;MKRATRRTCYLALGIFVTSLQGLSPLAAEEPTLARLSFWVPPERMAELEAMYEKQVVPVLKRHEFTESSHPRRPTADSVFSRLFEFRHPVEVSPKLEELWEDPAWRELRRNLGTAFATGDPDGLIAFESHLYQTPSGPGSTLEAGRGFRQDLWHTLGFKDGVHFGVHAILQDRVGHLWLGSAWNGISRYDGTHFTTFTEADGLVSNRVESILEDGNGNLWVGTGWGLSRYDGRQMENFSRADGLGGNLISCLFEDGNG
;
A
#
# COMPACT_ATOMS: atom_id res chain seq x y z
N MET A 1 22.28 3.42 -19.22
CA MET A 1 20.93 3.34 -19.82
C MET A 1 20.13 2.26 -19.12
N LYS A 2 19.33 2.63 -18.10
CA LYS A 2 18.48 1.69 -17.35
C LYS A 2 17.18 1.46 -18.14
N ARG A 3 16.85 0.21 -18.42
CA ARG A 3 15.60 -0.19 -19.11
C ARG A 3 14.44 -0.12 -18.12
N ALA A 4 13.39 0.60 -18.49
CA ALA A 4 12.12 0.66 -17.77
C ALA A 4 11.41 -0.70 -17.83
N THR A 5 11.02 -1.22 -16.67
CA THR A 5 10.30 -2.48 -16.51
C THR A 5 8.80 -2.23 -16.63
N ARG A 6 8.14 -2.99 -17.50
CA ARG A 6 6.70 -2.89 -17.82
C ARG A 6 5.83 -3.15 -16.58
N ARG A 7 4.81 -2.30 -16.34
CA ARG A 7 3.72 -2.55 -15.39
C ARG A 7 2.43 -2.82 -16.16
N THR A 8 1.74 -3.90 -15.81
CA THR A 8 0.48 -4.34 -16.42
C THR A 8 -0.64 -4.15 -15.40
N CYS A 9 -1.67 -3.36 -15.75
CA CYS A 9 -2.91 -3.23 -14.98
C CYS A 9 -3.81 -4.45 -15.19
N TYR A 10 -4.51 -4.92 -14.16
CA TYR A 10 -5.58 -5.91 -14.31
C TYR A 10 -6.84 -5.52 -13.53
N LEU A 11 -7.97 -5.96 -14.12
CA LEU A 11 -9.35 -5.54 -13.95
C LEU A 11 -10.03 -5.96 -12.64
N ALA A 12 -11.07 -5.18 -12.31
CA ALA A 12 -12.12 -5.40 -11.32
C ALA A 12 -13.00 -6.62 -11.60
N LEU A 13 -13.60 -7.18 -10.55
CA LEU A 13 -14.69 -8.16 -10.67
C LEU A 13 -15.72 -8.05 -9.52
N GLY A 14 -16.98 -7.78 -9.90
CA GLY A 14 -18.20 -8.47 -9.41
C GLY A 14 -18.78 -8.12 -8.03
N ILE A 15 -19.90 -7.38 -8.02
CA ILE A 15 -20.75 -7.09 -6.85
C ILE A 15 -21.79 -8.20 -6.65
N PHE A 16 -21.99 -8.66 -5.40
CA PHE A 16 -23.26 -9.24 -4.93
C PHE A 16 -23.64 -8.56 -3.60
N VAL A 17 -24.87 -8.03 -3.55
CA VAL A 17 -25.46 -7.36 -2.37
C VAL A 17 -26.23 -8.40 -1.55
N THR A 18 -25.96 -8.46 -0.25
CA THR A 18 -26.89 -9.06 0.72
C THR A 18 -26.94 -8.23 2.00
N SER A 19 -28.19 -7.99 2.42
CA SER A 19 -28.67 -7.19 3.55
C SER A 19 -27.89 -7.37 4.86
N LEU A 20 -27.50 -6.24 5.48
CA LEU A 20 -26.93 -6.16 6.83
C LEU A 20 -27.98 -5.63 7.81
N GLN A 21 -28.55 -6.51 8.63
CA GLN A 21 -29.15 -6.13 9.91
C GLN A 21 -28.27 -6.68 11.03
N GLY A 22 -27.73 -5.78 11.86
CA GLY A 22 -27.01 -6.08 13.09
C GLY A 22 -25.52 -5.75 13.05
N LEU A 23 -25.15 -4.47 13.19
CA LEU A 23 -23.77 -4.08 13.47
C LEU A 23 -23.71 -3.31 14.80
N SER A 24 -22.74 -3.69 15.64
CA SER A 24 -22.41 -3.04 16.90
C SER A 24 -21.74 -1.67 16.68
N PRO A 25 -21.90 -0.67 17.56
CA PRO A 25 -21.67 0.74 17.22
C PRO A 25 -20.23 1.27 17.40
N LEU A 26 -19.23 0.43 17.63
CA LEU A 26 -17.94 0.90 18.20
C LEU A 26 -16.69 0.75 17.31
N ALA A 27 -16.82 0.28 16.06
CA ALA A 27 -15.68 0.15 15.14
C ALA A 27 -15.84 0.92 13.81
N ALA A 28 -16.90 1.72 13.65
CA ALA A 28 -17.39 2.15 12.34
C ALA A 28 -17.31 3.67 12.04
N GLU A 29 -16.54 4.47 12.80
CA GLU A 29 -16.49 5.94 12.58
C GLU A 29 -15.10 6.53 12.34
N GLU A 30 -14.02 5.74 12.27
CA GLU A 30 -12.70 6.27 11.88
C GLU A 30 -12.51 6.18 10.35
N PRO A 31 -12.05 7.26 9.68
CA PRO A 31 -11.96 7.30 8.23
C PRO A 31 -10.86 6.39 7.70
N THR A 32 -11.10 5.84 6.52
CA THR A 32 -10.06 5.19 5.72
C THR A 32 -9.19 6.21 5.03
N LEU A 33 -7.88 5.99 5.03
CA LEU A 33 -6.92 6.81 4.32
C LEU A 33 -6.46 6.08 3.05
N ALA A 34 -6.60 6.72 1.90
CA ALA A 34 -5.93 6.31 0.67
C ALA A 34 -4.81 7.29 0.33
N ARG A 35 -3.70 6.77 -0.20
CA ARG A 35 -2.61 7.60 -0.71
C ARG A 35 -2.68 7.65 -2.22
N LEU A 36 -2.44 8.83 -2.77
CA LEU A 36 -2.13 9.02 -4.19
C LEU A 36 -0.67 9.47 -4.30
N SER A 37 0.13 8.73 -5.06
CA SER A 37 1.57 8.99 -5.19
C SER A 37 1.96 9.15 -6.66
N PHE A 38 2.92 10.01 -6.94
CA PHE A 38 3.48 10.30 -8.26
C PHE A 38 4.99 10.16 -8.21
N TRP A 39 5.58 9.51 -9.21
CA TRP A 39 7.02 9.40 -9.34
C TRP A 39 7.56 10.59 -10.11
N VAL A 40 8.45 11.33 -9.45
CA VAL A 40 9.06 12.55 -9.97
C VAL A 40 10.53 12.57 -9.58
N PRO A 41 11.44 13.04 -10.46
CA PRO A 41 12.82 13.26 -10.06
C PRO A 41 12.88 14.18 -8.82
N PRO A 42 13.68 13.85 -7.79
CA PRO A 42 13.72 14.62 -6.54
C PRO A 42 13.96 16.11 -6.75
N GLU A 43 14.79 16.48 -7.72
CA GLU A 43 15.14 17.86 -8.07
C GLU A 43 13.97 18.66 -8.67
N ARG A 44 12.88 17.99 -9.08
CA ARG A 44 11.67 18.61 -9.66
C ARG A 44 10.44 18.50 -8.78
N MET A 45 10.59 18.06 -7.52
CA MET A 45 9.50 17.89 -6.56
C MET A 45 8.65 19.17 -6.38
N ALA A 46 9.32 20.31 -6.20
CA ALA A 46 8.64 21.60 -6.00
C ALA A 46 7.86 22.07 -7.24
N GLU A 47 8.34 21.75 -8.43
CA GLU A 47 7.65 22.06 -9.68
C GLU A 47 6.38 21.22 -9.81
N LEU A 48 6.45 19.92 -9.52
CA LEU A 48 5.27 19.06 -9.51
C LEU A 48 4.26 19.53 -8.46
N GLU A 49 4.70 19.90 -7.27
CA GLU A 49 3.80 20.40 -6.22
C GLU A 49 3.02 21.64 -6.69
N ALA A 50 3.69 22.61 -7.30
CA ALA A 50 3.02 23.80 -7.84
C ALA A 50 1.99 23.45 -8.94
N MET A 51 2.32 22.50 -9.82
CA MET A 51 1.39 22.01 -10.84
C MET A 51 0.23 21.21 -10.23
N TYR A 52 0.52 20.44 -9.19
CA TYR A 52 -0.45 19.62 -8.48
C TYR A 52 -1.54 20.49 -7.84
N GLU A 53 -1.14 21.51 -7.08
CA GLU A 53 -2.09 22.43 -6.44
C GLU A 53 -2.95 23.17 -7.48
N LYS A 54 -2.35 23.57 -8.62
CA LYS A 54 -3.05 24.34 -9.66
C LYS A 54 -3.96 23.49 -10.54
N GLN A 55 -3.57 22.26 -10.86
CA GLN A 55 -4.20 21.47 -11.93
C GLN A 55 -4.81 20.16 -11.43
N VAL A 56 -4.19 19.49 -10.45
CA VAL A 56 -4.63 18.18 -9.94
C VAL A 56 -5.72 18.35 -8.89
N VAL A 57 -5.51 19.21 -7.90
CA VAL A 57 -6.48 19.44 -6.80
C VAL A 57 -7.89 19.80 -7.30
N PRO A 58 -8.08 20.68 -8.31
CA PRO A 58 -9.42 20.97 -8.83
C PRO A 58 -10.14 19.74 -9.40
N VAL A 59 -9.42 18.83 -10.07
CA VAL A 59 -10.00 17.60 -10.60
C VAL A 59 -10.39 16.66 -9.45
N LEU A 60 -9.49 16.47 -8.48
CA LEU A 60 -9.73 15.62 -7.30
C LEU A 60 -10.95 16.10 -6.49
N LYS A 61 -11.11 17.42 -6.30
CA LYS A 61 -12.27 18.00 -5.60
C LYS A 61 -13.61 17.70 -6.28
N ARG A 62 -13.65 17.62 -7.61
CA ARG A 62 -14.88 17.26 -8.35
C ARG A 62 -15.31 15.82 -8.09
N HIS A 63 -14.36 14.94 -7.75
CA HIS A 63 -14.58 13.54 -7.35
C HIS A 63 -14.64 13.37 -5.83
N GLU A 64 -14.78 14.48 -5.10
CA GLU A 64 -14.92 14.54 -3.63
C GLU A 64 -13.73 13.93 -2.85
N PHE A 65 -12.54 13.94 -3.43
CA PHE A 65 -11.31 13.59 -2.71
C PHE A 65 -10.98 14.71 -1.72
N THR A 66 -11.05 14.38 -0.43
CA THR A 66 -10.74 15.32 0.66
C THR A 66 -9.35 15.01 1.20
N GLU A 67 -8.41 15.94 1.03
CA GLU A 67 -7.06 15.76 1.54
C GLU A 67 -7.07 15.65 3.07
N SER A 68 -6.34 14.66 3.58
CA SER A 68 -6.25 14.36 4.99
C SER A 68 -5.29 15.28 5.73
N SER A 69 -5.64 15.60 6.97
CA SER A 69 -4.73 16.25 7.93
C SER A 69 -3.81 15.26 8.67
N HIS A 70 -3.97 13.96 8.43
CA HIS A 70 -3.19 12.93 9.10
C HIS A 70 -1.68 13.11 8.85
N PRO A 71 -0.83 12.86 9.88
CA PRO A 71 0.61 12.91 9.71
C PRO A 71 1.07 12.02 8.56
N ARG A 72 1.87 12.59 7.66
CA ARG A 72 2.43 11.87 6.51
C ARG A 72 3.64 11.05 6.97
N ARG A 73 3.70 9.77 6.56
CA ARG A 73 4.93 8.98 6.64
C ARG A 73 5.95 9.47 5.61
N PRO A 74 7.26 9.29 5.87
CA PRO A 74 8.29 9.49 4.86
C PRO A 74 7.99 8.65 3.61
N THR A 75 8.13 9.26 2.45
CA THR A 75 8.11 8.56 1.16
C THR A 75 9.54 8.45 0.62
N ALA A 76 9.74 7.60 -0.39
CA ALA A 76 10.99 7.63 -1.14
C ALA A 76 11.23 9.03 -1.74
N ASP A 77 12.50 9.44 -1.84
CA ASP A 77 12.89 10.79 -2.30
C ASP A 77 12.29 11.19 -3.67
N SER A 78 12.03 10.21 -4.52
CA SER A 78 11.46 10.40 -5.86
C SER A 78 9.93 10.25 -5.91
N VAL A 79 9.25 10.38 -4.77
CA VAL A 79 7.81 10.15 -4.66
C VAL A 79 7.13 11.37 -4.01
N PHE A 80 6.32 12.05 -4.81
CA PHE A 80 5.36 13.03 -4.32
C PHE A 80 4.07 12.31 -3.92
N SER A 81 3.49 12.61 -2.77
CA SER A 81 2.19 12.00 -2.41
C SER A 81 1.29 12.89 -1.57
N ARG A 82 0.00 12.53 -1.54
CA ARG A 82 -1.05 13.10 -0.70
C ARG A 82 -1.94 12.00 -0.13
N LEU A 83 -2.44 12.22 1.09
CA LEU A 83 -3.40 11.33 1.75
C LEU A 83 -4.81 11.89 1.59
N PHE A 84 -5.78 11.01 1.42
CA PHE A 84 -7.18 11.35 1.24
C PHE A 84 -8.06 10.53 2.17
N GLU A 85 -9.04 11.19 2.76
CA GLU A 85 -9.98 10.59 3.71
C GLU A 85 -11.24 10.10 2.99
N PHE A 86 -11.64 8.89 3.35
CA PHE A 86 -12.87 8.24 2.90
C PHE A 86 -13.62 7.76 4.12
N ARG A 87 -14.95 7.82 4.11
CA ARG A 87 -15.75 7.42 5.27
C ARG A 87 -15.63 5.92 5.52
N HIS A 88 -15.64 5.13 4.45
CA HIS A 88 -15.52 3.68 4.53
C HIS A 88 -14.54 3.12 3.49
N PRO A 89 -13.82 2.02 3.80
CA PRO A 89 -12.87 1.41 2.86
C PRO A 89 -13.51 1.04 1.51
N VAL A 90 -14.79 0.63 1.55
CA VAL A 90 -15.55 0.20 0.36
C VAL A 90 -15.81 1.33 -0.65
N GLU A 91 -15.68 2.60 -0.25
CA GLU A 91 -15.89 3.76 -1.13
C GLU A 91 -14.64 4.09 -1.98
N VAL A 92 -13.47 3.60 -1.59
CA VAL A 92 -12.19 3.99 -2.19
C VAL A 92 -12.10 3.52 -3.64
N SER A 93 -12.40 2.24 -3.92
CA SER A 93 -12.26 1.69 -5.27
C SER A 93 -13.22 2.34 -6.28
N PRO A 94 -14.53 2.48 -6.02
CA PRO A 94 -15.44 3.14 -6.96
C PRO A 94 -15.04 4.59 -7.26
N LYS A 95 -14.63 5.36 -6.25
CA LYS A 95 -14.20 6.76 -6.43
C LYS A 95 -12.92 6.88 -7.27
N LEU A 96 -11.97 5.95 -7.10
CA LEU A 96 -10.78 5.89 -7.94
C LEU A 96 -11.12 5.52 -9.39
N GLU A 97 -12.03 4.58 -9.60
CA GLU A 97 -12.50 4.20 -10.94
C GLU A 97 -13.16 5.38 -11.67
N GLU A 98 -14.06 6.11 -10.98
CA GLU A 98 -14.69 7.33 -11.51
C GLU A 98 -13.64 8.39 -11.91
N LEU A 99 -12.63 8.60 -11.06
CA LEU A 99 -11.52 9.51 -11.36
C LEU A 99 -10.71 9.04 -12.59
N TRP A 100 -10.44 7.74 -12.71
CA TRP A 100 -9.64 7.18 -13.81
C TRP A 100 -10.31 7.30 -15.18
N GLU A 101 -11.63 7.16 -15.22
CA GLU A 101 -12.42 7.28 -16.45
C GLU A 101 -12.63 8.75 -16.89
N ASP A 102 -12.51 9.72 -15.97
CA ASP A 102 -12.63 11.16 -16.26
C ASP A 102 -11.66 11.59 -17.38
N PRO A 103 -12.16 12.11 -18.51
CA PRO A 103 -11.32 12.61 -19.60
C PRO A 103 -10.33 13.70 -19.15
N ALA A 104 -10.74 14.58 -18.23
CA ALA A 104 -9.88 15.65 -17.71
C ALA A 104 -8.72 15.08 -16.88
N TRP A 105 -8.97 14.00 -16.12
CA TRP A 105 -7.90 13.30 -15.40
C TRP A 105 -6.90 12.65 -16.37
N ARG A 106 -7.40 12.00 -17.43
CA ARG A 106 -6.56 11.37 -18.46
C ARG A 106 -5.69 12.39 -19.19
N GLU A 107 -6.25 13.54 -19.56
CA GLU A 107 -5.51 14.63 -20.18
C GLU A 107 -4.45 15.21 -19.23
N LEU A 108 -4.82 15.46 -17.98
CA LEU A 108 -3.92 15.96 -16.95
C LEU A 108 -2.71 15.04 -16.76
N ARG A 109 -2.92 13.72 -16.67
CA ARG A 109 -1.82 12.75 -16.54
C ARG A 109 -0.86 12.77 -17.73
N ARG A 110 -1.37 13.00 -18.95
CA ARG A 110 -0.54 13.14 -20.16
C ARG A 110 0.26 14.44 -20.14
N ASN A 111 -0.36 15.54 -19.71
CA ASN A 111 0.33 16.83 -19.59
C ASN A 111 1.45 16.77 -18.54
N LEU A 112 1.17 16.16 -17.38
CA LEU A 112 2.19 15.90 -16.36
C LEU A 112 3.28 14.94 -16.87
N GLY A 113 2.92 13.87 -17.57
CA GLY A 113 3.89 12.92 -18.12
C GLY A 113 4.83 13.56 -19.14
N THR A 114 4.30 14.45 -19.98
CA THR A 114 5.09 15.27 -20.91
C THR A 114 6.02 16.23 -20.16
N ALA A 115 5.52 16.89 -19.12
CA ALA A 115 6.29 17.87 -18.33
C ALA A 115 7.42 17.21 -17.53
N PHE A 116 7.20 16.02 -16.96
CA PHE A 116 8.14 15.33 -16.08
C PHE A 116 8.89 14.17 -16.76
N ALA A 117 8.72 14.01 -18.08
CA ALA A 117 9.40 13.04 -18.93
C ALA A 117 9.45 11.64 -18.32
N THR A 118 8.26 11.07 -18.10
CA THR A 118 8.17 9.73 -17.53
C THR A 118 8.51 8.70 -18.60
N GLY A 119 9.35 7.72 -18.25
CA GLY A 119 9.73 6.61 -19.15
C GLY A 119 8.59 5.63 -19.45
N ASP A 120 7.34 6.07 -19.29
CA ASP A 120 6.13 5.34 -19.58
C ASP A 120 5.87 5.32 -21.10
N PRO A 121 5.55 4.16 -21.71
CA PRO A 121 5.33 4.05 -23.15
C PRO A 121 4.20 4.94 -23.68
N ASP A 122 3.19 5.24 -22.85
CA ASP A 122 2.04 6.07 -23.22
C ASP A 122 2.27 7.56 -22.89
N GLY A 123 3.45 7.90 -22.36
CA GLY A 123 3.81 9.26 -21.97
C GLY A 123 3.01 9.78 -20.78
N LEU A 124 2.45 8.89 -19.95
CA LEU A 124 1.69 9.26 -18.75
C LEU A 124 2.60 9.38 -17.55
N ILE A 125 2.34 10.34 -16.66
CA ILE A 125 3.06 10.39 -15.38
C ILE A 125 2.82 9.09 -14.60
N ALA A 126 3.89 8.48 -14.11
CA ALA A 126 3.79 7.31 -13.26
C ALA A 126 3.17 7.70 -11.93
N PHE A 127 2.09 7.03 -11.56
CA PHE A 127 1.36 7.27 -10.33
C PHE A 127 0.80 5.95 -9.78
N GLU A 128 0.47 5.93 -8.50
CA GLU A 128 -0.25 4.84 -7.87
C GLU A 128 -1.27 5.38 -6.87
N SER A 129 -2.31 4.59 -6.61
CA SER A 129 -3.15 4.76 -5.44
C SER A 129 -3.28 3.45 -4.67
N HIS A 130 -3.32 3.53 -3.34
CA HIS A 130 -3.58 2.38 -2.47
C HIS A 130 -4.17 2.82 -1.14
N LEU A 131 -4.76 1.86 -0.43
CA LEU A 131 -5.17 1.99 0.96
C LEU A 131 -3.93 2.16 1.84
N TYR A 132 -3.78 3.34 2.42
CA TYR A 132 -2.68 3.70 3.30
C TYR A 132 -2.92 3.20 4.72
N GLN A 133 -4.10 3.49 5.26
CA GLN A 133 -4.55 3.02 6.55
C GLN A 133 -6.05 2.71 6.50
N THR A 134 -6.44 1.56 7.03
CA THR A 134 -7.83 1.10 7.06
C THR A 134 -8.16 0.56 8.44
N PRO A 135 -9.27 0.99 9.06
CA PRO A 135 -9.78 0.32 10.25
C PRO A 135 -10.11 -1.13 9.90
N SER A 136 -9.84 -2.05 10.81
CA SER A 136 -10.24 -3.43 10.64
C SER A 136 -11.75 -3.53 10.69
N GLY A 137 -12.33 -4.19 9.70
CA GLY A 137 -13.74 -4.58 9.77
C GLY A 137 -14.00 -5.50 10.97
N PRO A 138 -15.27 -5.72 11.32
CA PRO A 138 -15.64 -6.57 12.46
C PRO A 138 -15.25 -8.04 12.26
N GLY A 139 -14.76 -8.42 11.08
CA GLY A 139 -14.42 -9.78 10.74
C GLY A 139 -15.63 -10.69 10.74
N SER A 140 -15.36 -11.98 10.85
CA SER A 140 -16.37 -13.00 11.10
C SER A 140 -15.84 -14.02 12.08
N THR A 141 -16.73 -14.57 12.88
CA THR A 141 -16.40 -15.62 13.83
C THR A 141 -16.95 -16.95 13.33
N LEU A 142 -16.11 -17.97 13.30
CA LEU A 142 -16.44 -19.32 12.83
C LEU A 142 -16.06 -20.32 13.91
N GLU A 143 -16.83 -21.38 14.10
CA GLU A 143 -16.41 -22.46 15.00
C GLU A 143 -15.16 -23.15 14.45
N ALA A 144 -14.20 -23.44 15.34
CA ALA A 144 -13.07 -24.26 14.94
C ALA A 144 -13.50 -25.68 14.58
N GLY A 145 -12.99 -26.14 13.44
CA GLY A 145 -13.13 -27.52 13.02
C GLY A 145 -12.39 -28.50 13.93
N ARG A 146 -12.23 -29.73 13.45
CA ARG A 146 -11.59 -30.83 14.20
C ARG A 146 -10.08 -30.61 14.32
N GLY A 147 -9.67 -29.72 15.21
CA GLY A 147 -8.28 -29.42 15.54
C GLY A 147 -8.04 -29.38 17.05
N PHE A 148 -6.79 -29.11 17.45
CA PHE A 148 -6.37 -29.10 18.86
C PHE A 148 -6.95 -27.93 19.66
N ARG A 149 -7.33 -26.83 18.99
CA ARG A 149 -8.14 -25.76 19.59
C ARG A 149 -9.57 -25.87 19.07
N GLN A 150 -10.51 -26.03 20.00
CA GLN A 150 -11.95 -26.16 19.74
C GLN A 150 -12.70 -24.85 20.06
N ASP A 151 -12.05 -23.71 19.84
CA ASP A 151 -12.63 -22.39 20.12
C ASP A 151 -13.14 -21.72 18.84
N LEU A 152 -13.56 -20.47 18.92
CA LEU A 152 -13.98 -19.65 17.81
C LEU A 152 -12.76 -19.10 17.03
N TRP A 153 -12.71 -19.34 15.72
CA TRP A 153 -11.81 -18.63 14.80
C TRP A 153 -12.36 -17.24 14.53
N HIS A 154 -11.56 -16.22 14.83
CA HIS A 154 -11.79 -14.89 14.30
C HIS A 154 -11.10 -14.74 12.95
N THR A 155 -11.84 -14.34 11.92
CA THR A 155 -11.37 -14.24 10.54
C THR A 155 -11.51 -12.81 10.06
N LEU A 156 -10.41 -12.25 9.54
CA LEU A 156 -10.37 -10.97 8.85
C LEU A 156 -10.06 -11.23 7.38
N GLY A 157 -10.86 -10.68 6.48
CA GLY A 157 -10.68 -10.81 5.04
C GLY A 157 -10.51 -9.46 4.34
N PHE A 158 -10.65 -9.48 3.01
CA PHE A 158 -10.52 -8.28 2.18
C PHE A 158 -11.46 -7.14 2.59
N LYS A 159 -12.72 -7.48 2.89
CA LYS A 159 -13.72 -6.52 3.39
C LYS A 159 -13.35 -5.91 4.74
N ASP A 160 -12.45 -6.54 5.47
CA ASP A 160 -12.01 -6.14 6.80
C ASP A 160 -10.65 -5.42 6.77
N GLY A 161 -10.13 -5.09 5.58
CA GLY A 161 -8.90 -4.32 5.39
C GLY A 161 -7.65 -5.14 5.07
N VAL A 162 -7.75 -6.47 4.96
CA VAL A 162 -6.61 -7.34 4.62
C VAL A 162 -6.39 -7.36 3.10
N HIS A 163 -5.16 -7.18 2.62
CA HIS A 163 -4.88 -7.33 1.18
C HIS A 163 -4.98 -8.78 0.70
N PHE A 164 -5.29 -8.96 -0.58
CA PHE A 164 -5.32 -10.29 -1.19
C PHE A 164 -3.91 -10.91 -1.30
N GLY A 165 -3.85 -12.24 -1.22
CA GLY A 165 -2.62 -13.00 -1.48
C GLY A 165 -1.56 -12.81 -0.39
N VAL A 166 -1.91 -13.05 0.87
CA VAL A 166 -0.96 -13.05 1.98
C VAL A 166 -0.03 -14.28 1.86
N HIS A 167 1.27 -14.03 1.69
CA HIS A 167 2.31 -15.05 1.53
C HIS A 167 3.20 -15.19 2.77
N ALA A 168 3.33 -14.12 3.56
CA ALA A 168 4.16 -14.09 4.75
C ALA A 168 3.39 -13.46 5.90
N ILE A 169 3.59 -14.01 7.11
CA ILE A 169 3.02 -13.47 8.35
C ILE A 169 4.14 -13.48 9.40
N LEU A 170 4.26 -12.38 10.14
CA LEU A 170 5.14 -12.24 11.29
C LEU A 170 4.37 -11.53 12.41
N GLN A 171 4.56 -11.94 13.65
CA GLN A 171 4.19 -11.10 14.80
C GLN A 171 5.45 -10.43 15.32
N ASP A 172 5.45 -9.10 15.43
CA ASP A 172 6.59 -8.38 16.00
C ASP A 172 6.63 -8.48 17.53
N ARG A 173 7.75 -8.09 18.14
CA ARG A 173 7.96 -8.11 19.60
C ARG A 173 7.00 -7.22 20.39
N VAL A 174 6.37 -6.24 19.74
CA VAL A 174 5.39 -5.33 20.37
C VAL A 174 3.96 -5.90 20.24
N GLY A 175 3.78 -6.94 19.42
CA GLY A 175 2.54 -7.69 19.27
C GLY A 175 1.77 -7.37 18.00
N HIS A 176 2.26 -6.48 17.13
CA HIS A 176 1.60 -6.21 15.84
C HIS A 176 1.80 -7.39 14.88
N LEU A 177 0.82 -7.62 14.01
CA LEU A 177 0.96 -8.58 12.92
C LEU A 177 1.44 -7.86 11.66
N TRP A 178 2.42 -8.44 10.98
CA TRP A 178 2.93 -7.99 9.69
C TRP A 178 2.56 -9.02 8.63
N LEU A 179 1.88 -8.56 7.58
CA LEU A 179 1.31 -9.39 6.53
C LEU A 179 1.96 -9.00 5.20
N GLY A 180 2.73 -9.91 4.62
CA GLY A 180 3.36 -9.73 3.31
C GLY A 180 2.42 -10.22 2.22
N SER A 181 2.18 -9.39 1.21
CA SER A 181 1.27 -9.70 0.11
C SER A 181 1.99 -9.93 -1.22
N ALA A 182 1.31 -10.59 -2.14
CA ALA A 182 1.82 -10.90 -3.47
C ALA A 182 2.17 -9.65 -4.30
N TRP A 183 1.41 -8.56 -4.16
CA TRP A 183 1.52 -7.38 -5.03
C TRP A 183 1.17 -6.04 -4.36
N ASN A 184 0.78 -6.02 -3.09
CA ASN A 184 0.31 -4.83 -2.38
C ASN A 184 1.26 -4.40 -1.26
N GLY A 185 2.50 -4.89 -1.26
CA GLY A 185 3.49 -4.60 -0.24
C GLY A 185 3.23 -5.34 1.06
N ILE A 186 3.55 -4.69 2.17
CA ILE A 186 3.43 -5.25 3.53
C ILE A 186 2.45 -4.43 4.35
N SER A 187 1.58 -5.09 5.12
CA SER A 187 0.61 -4.43 6.01
C SER A 187 0.89 -4.76 7.46
N ARG A 188 0.95 -3.73 8.30
CA ARG A 188 0.99 -3.86 9.75
C ARG A 188 -0.42 -3.77 10.31
N TYR A 189 -0.82 -4.73 11.13
CA TYR A 189 -2.05 -4.77 11.88
C TYR A 189 -1.76 -4.55 13.37
N ASP A 190 -2.34 -3.49 13.93
CA ASP A 190 -2.15 -3.13 15.34
C ASP A 190 -3.21 -3.69 16.31
N GLY A 191 -4.11 -4.54 15.80
CA GLY A 191 -5.29 -5.01 16.52
C GLY A 191 -6.56 -4.23 16.20
N THR A 192 -6.44 -3.07 15.57
CA THR A 192 -7.58 -2.22 15.18
C THR A 192 -7.46 -1.65 13.76
N HIS A 193 -6.25 -1.48 13.25
CA HIS A 193 -5.98 -0.87 11.94
C HIS A 193 -4.95 -1.65 11.16
N PHE A 194 -5.15 -1.71 9.85
CA PHE A 194 -4.14 -2.09 8.88
C PHE A 194 -3.46 -0.84 8.34
N THR A 195 -2.13 -0.80 8.39
CA THR A 195 -1.31 0.24 7.77
C THR A 195 -0.44 -0.40 6.70
N THR A 196 -0.57 0.02 5.44
CA THR A 196 0.14 -0.60 4.30
C THR A 196 1.42 0.16 3.98
N PHE A 197 2.48 -0.55 3.63
CA PHE A 197 3.75 -0.03 3.15
C PHE A 197 4.02 -0.56 1.74
N THR A 198 4.24 0.35 0.79
CA THR A 198 4.48 0.04 -0.63
C THR A 198 5.82 0.60 -1.11
N GLU A 199 6.11 0.43 -2.41
CA GLU A 199 7.25 1.08 -3.08
C GLU A 199 7.25 2.60 -2.90
N ALA A 200 6.07 3.23 -2.72
CA ALA A 200 6.00 4.67 -2.41
C ALA A 200 6.52 5.02 -1.00
N ASP A 201 6.49 4.09 -0.04
CA ASP A 201 7.14 4.22 1.28
C ASP A 201 8.63 3.84 1.25
N GLY A 202 9.16 3.50 0.07
CA GLY A 202 10.56 3.09 -0.10
C GLY A 202 10.79 1.58 -0.04
N LEU A 203 9.76 0.74 0.01
CA LEU A 203 9.93 -0.71 -0.15
C LEU A 203 10.56 -1.01 -1.52
N VAL A 204 11.50 -1.96 -1.61
CA VAL A 204 12.18 -2.26 -2.89
C VAL A 204 11.24 -2.91 -3.90
N SER A 205 10.23 -3.66 -3.44
CA SER A 205 9.13 -4.13 -4.26
C SER A 205 7.87 -4.47 -3.49
N ASN A 206 6.71 -4.21 -4.09
CA ASN A 206 5.40 -4.61 -3.55
C ASN A 206 5.15 -6.13 -3.53
N ARG A 207 6.01 -6.94 -4.13
CA ARG A 207 5.92 -8.40 -4.08
C ARG A 207 6.71 -8.94 -2.90
N VAL A 208 6.02 -9.20 -1.79
CA VAL A 208 6.62 -9.65 -0.52
C VAL A 208 6.56 -11.18 -0.43
N GLU A 209 7.70 -11.78 -0.14
CA GLU A 209 7.88 -13.24 -0.10
C GLU A 209 8.22 -13.73 1.31
N SER A 210 8.92 -12.91 2.12
CA SER A 210 9.30 -13.27 3.48
C SER A 210 9.45 -12.04 4.37
N ILE A 211 9.25 -12.22 5.68
CA ILE A 211 9.38 -11.16 6.69
C ILE A 211 10.12 -11.75 7.90
N LEU A 212 11.04 -10.99 8.46
CA LEU A 212 11.82 -11.33 9.66
C LEU A 212 11.98 -10.06 10.51
N GLU A 213 11.86 -10.15 11.83
CA GLU A 213 12.30 -9.11 12.74
C GLU A 213 13.63 -9.55 13.36
N ASP A 214 14.66 -8.70 13.30
CA ASP A 214 15.98 -9.01 13.83
C ASP A 214 16.11 -8.74 15.35
N GLY A 215 17.27 -9.10 15.90
CA GLY A 215 17.74 -8.84 17.26
C GLY A 215 17.51 -7.41 17.75
N ASN A 216 17.60 -6.43 16.86
CA ASN A 216 17.51 -5.01 17.15
C ASN A 216 16.11 -4.43 16.93
N GLY A 217 15.14 -5.25 16.49
CA GLY A 217 13.78 -4.82 16.18
C GLY A 217 13.62 -4.20 14.79
N ASN A 218 14.61 -4.35 13.89
CA ASN A 218 14.41 -3.97 12.50
C ASN A 218 13.61 -5.05 11.78
N LEU A 219 12.74 -4.63 10.88
CA LEU A 219 11.99 -5.54 10.02
C LEU A 219 12.71 -5.70 8.69
N TRP A 220 13.11 -6.93 8.40
CA TRP A 220 13.65 -7.35 7.13
C TRP A 220 12.53 -7.94 6.27
N VAL A 221 12.35 -7.37 5.08
CA VAL A 221 11.30 -7.73 4.13
C VAL A 221 11.96 -8.25 2.87
N GLY A 222 11.90 -9.57 2.69
CA GLY A 222 12.35 -10.24 1.48
C GLY A 222 11.30 -10.09 0.40
N THR A 223 11.71 -9.56 -0.77
CA THR A 223 10.80 -9.28 -1.88
C THR A 223 11.22 -10.04 -3.14
N GLY A 224 10.39 -9.94 -4.18
CA GLY A 224 10.72 -10.44 -5.52
C GLY A 224 11.89 -9.73 -6.22
N TRP A 225 12.31 -8.54 -5.74
CA TRP A 225 13.31 -7.70 -6.41
C TRP A 225 14.45 -7.18 -5.52
N GLY A 226 14.48 -7.56 -4.26
CA GLY A 226 15.56 -7.26 -3.34
C GLY A 226 15.13 -7.49 -1.89
N LEU A 227 15.94 -6.95 -0.98
CA LEU A 227 15.70 -6.97 0.46
C LEU A 227 15.49 -5.54 0.95
N SER A 228 14.46 -5.30 1.75
CA SER A 228 14.27 -4.02 2.44
C SER A 228 14.44 -4.21 3.94
N ARG A 229 15.11 -3.27 4.61
CA ARG A 229 15.17 -3.18 6.08
C ARG A 229 14.40 -1.94 6.53
N TYR A 230 13.48 -2.11 7.46
CA TYR A 230 12.71 -1.05 8.08
C TYR A 230 13.13 -0.87 9.54
N ASP A 231 13.60 0.32 9.88
CA ASP A 231 14.09 0.67 11.24
C ASP A 231 12.98 1.25 12.15
N GLY A 232 11.72 1.15 11.73
CA GLY A 232 10.58 1.81 12.38
C GLY A 232 10.29 3.22 11.86
N ARG A 233 11.13 3.77 10.99
CA ARG A 233 10.97 5.11 10.41
C ARG A 233 11.15 5.13 8.89
N GLN A 234 12.16 4.47 8.36
CA GLN A 234 12.54 4.51 6.94
C GLN A 234 12.94 3.13 6.42
N MET A 235 12.82 2.96 5.11
CA MET A 235 13.24 1.77 4.37
C MET A 235 14.66 1.97 3.84
N GLU A 236 15.53 0.99 4.06
CA GLU A 236 16.81 0.84 3.38
C GLU A 236 16.77 -0.40 2.49
N ASN A 237 17.26 -0.29 1.25
CA ASN A 237 17.11 -1.34 0.25
C ASN A 237 18.45 -1.92 -0.19
N PHE A 238 18.47 -3.23 -0.36
CA PHE A 238 19.62 -4.00 -0.81
C PHE A 238 19.24 -4.84 -2.02
N SER A 239 20.17 -4.96 -2.96
CA SER A 239 20.01 -5.65 -4.24
C SER A 239 21.29 -6.41 -4.59
N ARG A 240 21.30 -7.07 -5.77
CA ARG A 240 22.55 -7.63 -6.32
C ARG A 240 23.68 -6.61 -6.47
N ALA A 241 23.37 -5.33 -6.66
CA ALA A 241 24.40 -4.29 -6.74
C ALA A 241 25.12 -4.08 -5.40
N ASP A 242 24.46 -4.46 -4.29
CA ASP A 242 24.95 -4.31 -2.91
C ASP A 242 25.54 -5.62 -2.38
N GLY A 243 25.65 -6.65 -3.23
CA GLY A 243 26.29 -7.93 -2.90
C GLY A 243 25.32 -9.10 -2.67
N LEU A 244 24.01 -8.93 -2.83
CA LEU A 244 23.08 -10.06 -2.73
C LEU A 244 23.31 -11.09 -3.84
N GLY A 245 23.20 -12.39 -3.52
CA GLY A 245 23.33 -13.47 -4.50
C GLY A 245 22.25 -13.45 -5.59
N GLY A 246 21.07 -12.94 -5.26
CA GLY A 246 19.92 -12.77 -6.13
C GLY A 246 18.97 -11.68 -5.61
N ASN A 247 18.03 -11.26 -6.45
CA ASN A 247 17.01 -10.26 -6.07
C ASN A 247 15.70 -10.91 -5.58
N LEU A 248 15.50 -12.20 -5.82
CA LEU A 248 14.36 -12.92 -5.26
C LEU A 248 14.74 -13.43 -3.87
N ILE A 249 14.12 -12.86 -2.83
CA ILE A 249 14.39 -13.21 -1.44
C ILE A 249 13.20 -14.00 -0.89
N SER A 250 13.20 -15.31 -1.17
CA SER A 250 12.10 -16.21 -0.83
C SER A 250 12.02 -16.60 0.65
N CYS A 251 13.10 -16.43 1.40
CA CYS A 251 13.18 -16.79 2.81
C CYS A 251 14.24 -15.96 3.52
N LEU A 252 14.01 -15.72 4.81
CA LEU A 252 14.91 -15.04 5.71
C LEU A 252 15.01 -15.86 7.01
N PHE A 253 16.19 -15.86 7.61
CA PHE A 253 16.47 -16.50 8.89
C PHE A 253 17.61 -15.73 9.57
N GLU A 254 17.41 -15.38 10.83
CA GLU A 254 18.46 -14.80 11.68
C GLU A 254 19.22 -15.93 12.38
N ASP A 255 20.55 -15.90 12.33
CA ASP A 255 21.36 -16.89 13.03
C ASP A 255 21.58 -16.49 14.51
N GLY A 256 22.23 -17.36 15.29
CA GLY A 256 22.43 -17.12 16.73
C GLY A 256 23.37 -15.96 17.08
N ASN A 257 24.06 -15.36 16.10
CA ASN A 257 24.96 -14.23 16.27
C ASN A 257 24.36 -12.89 15.85
N GLY A 258 23.13 -12.89 15.30
CA GLY A 258 22.48 -11.73 14.71
C GLY A 258 22.83 -11.58 13.24
#